data_AF-A0A7V8SVC8-F1
#
_entry.id   AF-A0A7V8SVC8-F1
#
_cell.length_a   1.000
_cell.length_b   1.000
_cell.length_c   1.000
_cell.angle_alpha   90.00
_cell.angle_beta   90.00
_cell.angle_gamma   90.00
#
_symmetry.space_group_name_H-M   'P 1'
#
loop_
_entity.id
_entity.type
_entity.pdbx_description
1 polymer ?
#
loop_
_entity_poly.entity_id
_entity_poly.type
_entity_poly.pdbx_seq_one_letter_code
_entity_poly.pdbx_strand_id
1 'polypeptide(L)'
;MAELDDTKRNMSYRTDEASAPATANAVLYALASHDGGQTWDPAGKIEGVYYDWRVPQLSLPALAVDRTRGQFRGQLYAVWPDARQDHRTRILFSSSRDHGRTRTSPVVIDDDGAGRSANGHVNNFMPAIAVNGRGVVGVSCMTAEMPRITSATV
;
A
#
# COMPACT_ATOMS: atom_id res chain seq x y z
N MET A 1 3.79 -33.91 2.58
CA MET A 1 2.83 -33.16 3.42
C MET A 1 3.66 -32.38 4.42
N ALA A 2 3.61 -31.05 4.39
CA ALA A 2 4.27 -30.20 5.36
C ALA A 2 3.18 -29.63 6.27
N GLU A 3 3.23 -29.98 7.56
CA GLU A 3 2.35 -29.42 8.58
C GLU A 3 3.05 -28.19 9.16
N LEU A 4 2.39 -27.03 9.03
CA LEU A 4 2.88 -25.78 9.60
C LEU A 4 2.49 -25.74 11.07
N ASP A 5 3.44 -25.38 11.92
CA ASP A 5 3.23 -25.23 13.36
C ASP A 5 2.45 -23.93 13.64
N ASP A 6 1.17 -24.06 13.96
CA ASP A 6 0.25 -22.94 14.25
C ASP A 6 0.66 -22.10 15.49
N THR A 7 1.61 -22.60 16.29
CA THR A 7 2.17 -21.84 17.41
C THR A 7 3.31 -20.89 16.99
N LYS A 8 3.96 -21.15 15.84
CA LYS A 8 5.02 -20.30 15.28
C LYS A 8 4.43 -19.20 14.41
N ARG A 9 4.03 -18.11 15.06
CA ARG A 9 3.43 -16.91 14.44
C ARG A 9 4.46 -15.99 13.77
N ASN A 10 5.38 -16.52 12.97
CA ASN A 10 6.22 -15.67 12.12
C ASN A 10 5.40 -15.25 10.89
N MET A 11 5.15 -13.94 10.76
CA MET A 11 4.27 -13.32 9.77
C MET A 11 2.78 -13.66 9.94
N SER A 12 2.22 -13.31 11.09
CA SER A 12 0.77 -13.46 11.28
C SER A 12 0.04 -12.38 10.45
N TYR A 13 -0.73 -12.77 9.44
CA TYR A 13 -1.67 -11.92 8.66
C TYR A 13 -2.84 -11.40 9.51
N ARG A 14 -2.57 -10.99 10.74
CA ARG A 14 -3.57 -10.52 11.70
C ARG A 14 -4.09 -9.15 11.32
N THR A 15 -5.30 -8.90 11.79
CA THR A 15 -6.02 -7.64 11.67
C THR A 15 -6.52 -7.17 13.04
N ASP A 16 -5.84 -7.59 14.13
CA ASP A 16 -6.23 -7.28 15.50
C ASP A 16 -5.56 -6.00 16.05
N GLU A 17 -6.23 -5.37 17.02
CA GLU A 17 -5.85 -4.08 17.61
C GLU A 17 -4.47 -4.10 18.28
N ALA A 18 -4.10 -5.23 18.89
CA ALA A 18 -2.83 -5.38 19.61
C ALA A 18 -1.57 -5.26 18.73
N SER A 19 -1.74 -5.13 17.42
CA SER A 19 -0.69 -5.42 16.46
C SER A 19 -0.50 -4.36 15.38
N ALA A 20 -1.48 -3.46 15.15
CA ALA A 20 -1.30 -2.31 14.27
C ALA A 20 -0.64 -1.15 15.01
N PRO A 21 0.27 -0.38 14.39
CA PRO A 21 0.88 0.76 15.05
C PRO A 21 -0.19 1.82 15.37
N ALA A 22 -0.19 2.33 16.60
CA ALA A 22 -1.15 3.35 17.04
C ALA A 22 -0.81 4.76 16.52
N THR A 23 0.42 4.96 16.05
CA THR A 23 0.93 6.21 15.49
C THR A 23 1.77 5.93 14.26
N ALA A 24 1.99 6.95 13.42
CA ALA A 24 2.91 6.82 12.30
C ALA A 24 4.32 6.49 12.79
N ASN A 25 4.86 5.37 12.31
CA ASN A 25 6.17 4.83 12.66
C ASN A 25 7.16 4.83 11.48
N ALA A 26 6.74 5.39 10.33
CA ALA A 26 7.58 5.62 9.15
C ALA A 26 7.14 6.89 8.41
N VAL A 27 7.92 7.32 7.42
CA VAL A 27 7.57 8.45 6.54
C VAL A 27 7.87 8.08 5.10
N LEU A 28 6.92 8.36 4.20
CA LEU A 28 7.10 8.24 2.76
C LEU A 28 7.52 9.59 2.18
N TYR A 29 8.61 9.59 1.43
CA TYR A 29 9.12 10.74 0.69
C TYR A 29 9.19 10.45 -0.80
N ALA A 30 9.00 11.48 -1.62
CA ALA A 30 9.31 11.48 -3.04
C ALA A 30 10.50 12.40 -3.31
N LEU A 31 11.42 11.94 -4.16
CA LEU A 31 12.53 12.74 -4.67
C LEU A 31 12.39 12.84 -6.19
N ALA A 32 12.67 14.02 -6.73
CA ALA A 32 12.63 14.29 -8.15
C ALA A 32 14.02 14.74 -8.62
N SER A 33 14.40 14.26 -9.80
CA SER A 33 15.60 14.71 -10.52
C SER A 33 15.19 15.12 -11.92
N HIS A 34 15.85 16.17 -12.43
CA HIS A 34 15.60 16.72 -13.76
C HIS A 34 16.77 16.51 -14.73
N ASP A 35 17.84 15.86 -14.27
CA ASP A 35 19.12 15.72 -14.99
C ASP A 35 19.62 14.26 -15.04
N GLY A 36 18.68 13.30 -14.95
CA GLY A 36 19.01 11.87 -15.00
C GLY A 36 19.62 11.34 -13.69
N GLY A 37 19.38 12.01 -12.56
CA GLY A 37 19.79 11.56 -11.23
C GLY A 37 21.10 12.16 -10.74
N GLN A 38 21.65 13.19 -11.40
CA GLN A 38 22.87 13.85 -10.97
C GLN A 38 22.59 14.81 -9.81
N THR A 39 21.48 15.53 -9.86
CA THR A 39 20.97 16.37 -8.77
C THR A 39 19.53 16.03 -8.44
N TRP A 40 19.12 16.38 -7.21
CA TRP A 40 17.82 16.06 -6.65
C TRP A 40 17.20 17.31 -6.03
N ASP A 41 15.91 17.52 -6.30
CA ASP A 41 15.10 18.48 -5.56
C ASP A 41 15.03 18.08 -4.06
N PRO A 42 14.75 19.03 -3.15
CA PRO A 42 14.44 18.69 -1.76
C PRO A 42 13.32 17.66 -1.67
N ALA A 43 13.47 16.69 -0.76
CA ALA A 43 12.52 15.60 -0.59
C ALA A 43 11.12 16.11 -0.21
N GLY A 44 10.13 15.76 -1.02
CA GLY A 44 8.72 16.07 -0.77
C GLY A 44 8.09 14.98 0.10
N LYS A 45 7.53 15.35 1.27
CA LYS A 45 6.85 14.38 2.14
C LYS A 45 5.51 13.96 1.52
N ILE A 46 5.35 12.67 1.24
CA ILE A 46 4.11 12.06 0.74
C ILE A 46 3.18 11.62 1.86
N GLU A 47 3.63 11.06 2.98
CA GLU A 47 2.77 10.80 4.16
C GLU A 47 3.58 10.32 5.38
N GLY A 48 3.04 10.48 6.59
CA GLY A 48 3.47 9.64 7.72
C GLY A 48 2.80 8.27 7.64
N VAL A 49 3.58 7.20 7.58
CA VAL A 49 3.09 5.83 7.31
C VAL A 49 2.95 5.04 8.60
N TYR A 50 1.87 4.26 8.67
CA TYR A 50 1.61 3.27 9.71
C TYR A 50 2.08 1.92 9.19
N TYR A 51 3.40 1.72 9.21
CA TYR A 51 4.04 0.53 8.69
C TYR A 51 3.77 -0.67 9.60
N ASP A 52 3.12 -1.66 9.02
CA ASP A 52 2.82 -2.93 9.67
C ASP A 52 3.94 -3.93 9.37
N TRP A 53 4.70 -4.31 10.39
CA TRP A 53 5.84 -5.23 10.25
C TRP A 53 5.41 -6.69 10.04
N ARG A 54 4.12 -7.01 10.19
CA ARG A 54 3.57 -8.38 10.10
C ARG A 54 3.22 -8.79 8.68
N VAL A 55 2.92 -7.83 7.81
CA VAL A 55 2.77 -8.08 6.37
C VAL A 55 4.14 -8.28 5.73
N PRO A 56 4.23 -8.94 4.56
CA PRO A 56 5.50 -9.20 3.91
C PRO A 56 6.34 -7.93 3.81
N GLN A 57 7.57 -7.96 4.34
CA GLN A 57 8.49 -6.81 4.34
C GLN A 57 8.83 -6.30 2.92
N LEU A 58 8.47 -7.09 1.90
CA LEU A 58 8.59 -6.75 0.48
C LEU A 58 7.39 -5.94 -0.06
N SER A 59 6.39 -5.67 0.77
CA SER A 59 5.28 -4.77 0.44
C SER A 59 5.76 -3.33 0.55
N LEU A 60 6.38 -2.84 -0.53
CA LEU A 60 6.93 -1.50 -0.62
C LEU A 60 5.92 -0.53 -1.28
N PRO A 61 6.06 0.79 -1.03
CA PRO A 61 5.38 1.80 -1.83
C PRO A 61 5.72 1.68 -3.32
N ALA A 62 4.78 2.03 -4.18
CA ALA A 62 4.98 2.13 -5.62
C ALA A 62 4.53 3.51 -6.12
N LEU A 63 5.15 3.98 -7.20
CA LEU A 63 4.85 5.27 -7.80
C LEU A 63 4.79 5.20 -9.31
N ALA A 64 3.96 6.06 -9.91
CA ALA A 64 3.91 6.27 -11.34
C ALA A 64 3.73 7.76 -11.64
N VAL A 65 4.09 8.15 -12.86
CA VAL A 65 3.95 9.53 -13.35
C VAL A 65 3.18 9.50 -14.65
N ASP A 66 2.24 10.43 -14.82
CA ASP A 66 1.59 10.63 -16.12
C ASP A 66 2.58 11.26 -17.11
N ARG A 67 2.97 10.48 -18.11
CA ARG A 67 3.91 10.89 -19.18
C ARG A 67 3.20 11.31 -20.47
N THR A 68 1.86 11.38 -20.46
CA THR A 68 1.07 11.81 -21.62
C THR A 68 1.23 13.31 -21.86
N ARG A 69 0.60 13.80 -22.94
CA ARG A 69 0.48 15.23 -23.24
C ARG A 69 -0.88 15.81 -22.78
N GLY A 70 -1.61 15.08 -21.93
CA GLY A 70 -2.93 15.47 -21.43
C GLY A 70 -2.88 16.42 -20.23
N GLN A 71 -4.05 16.68 -19.66
CA GLN A 71 -4.22 17.64 -18.55
C GLN A 71 -3.47 17.28 -17.26
N PHE A 72 -3.12 16.00 -17.08
CA PHE A 72 -2.41 15.52 -15.90
C PHE A 72 -0.92 15.26 -16.16
N ARG A 73 -0.35 15.72 -17.29
CA ARG A 73 1.07 15.54 -17.59
C ARG A 73 1.97 15.95 -16.42
N GLY A 74 2.86 15.04 -16.00
CA GLY A 74 3.80 15.24 -14.90
C GLY A 74 3.21 15.01 -13.50
N GLN A 75 1.91 14.71 -13.40
CA GLN A 75 1.28 14.31 -12.15
C GLN A 75 1.92 13.02 -11.64
N LEU A 76 2.37 13.05 -10.38
CA LEU A 76 2.85 11.90 -9.64
C LEU A 76 1.68 11.24 -8.91
N TYR A 77 1.68 9.91 -8.90
CA TYR A 77 0.77 9.06 -8.15
C TYR A 77 1.59 8.11 -7.29
N ALA A 78 1.23 8.00 -6.02
CA ALA A 78 1.87 7.10 -5.06
C ALA A 78 0.83 6.19 -4.42
N VAL A 79 1.20 4.93 -4.26
CA VAL A 79 0.44 3.94 -3.49
C VAL A 79 1.34 3.27 -2.47
N TRP A 80 0.81 2.97 -1.29
CA TRP A 80 1.59 2.34 -0.22
C TRP A 80 0.70 1.52 0.72
N PRO A 81 1.25 0.47 1.34
CA PRO A 81 0.58 -0.22 2.44
C PRO A 81 0.57 0.64 3.70
N ASP A 82 -0.55 0.68 4.40
CA ASP A 82 -0.72 1.44 5.63
C ASP A 82 -1.77 0.79 6.54
N ALA A 83 -1.48 0.70 7.84
CA ALA A 83 -2.34 0.04 8.83
C ALA A 83 -3.05 0.99 9.81
N ARG A 84 -3.21 2.27 9.45
CA ARG A 84 -3.88 3.27 10.31
C ARG A 84 -5.38 3.02 10.53
N GLN A 85 -6.02 2.20 9.70
CA GLN A 85 -7.46 1.96 9.67
C GLN A 85 -7.76 0.49 9.97
N ASP A 86 -8.71 0.26 10.88
CA ASP A 86 -9.30 -1.05 11.17
C ASP A 86 -8.27 -2.15 11.51
N HIS A 87 -7.10 -1.74 12.01
CA HIS A 87 -5.98 -2.60 12.44
C HIS A 87 -5.45 -3.58 11.39
N ARG A 88 -5.75 -3.33 10.11
CA ARG A 88 -5.28 -4.12 8.96
C ARG A 88 -4.49 -3.26 8.00
N THR A 89 -3.58 -3.88 7.26
CA THR A 89 -2.88 -3.23 6.16
C THR A 89 -3.82 -3.04 4.98
N ARG A 90 -3.98 -1.79 4.53
CA ARG A 90 -4.73 -1.40 3.33
C ARG A 90 -3.80 -0.66 2.37
N ILE A 91 -4.17 -0.61 1.09
CA ILE A 91 -3.44 0.21 0.12
C ILE A 91 -4.02 1.61 0.11
N LEU A 92 -3.20 2.59 0.42
CA LEU A 92 -3.55 4.01 0.31
C LEU A 92 -3.00 4.56 -1.00
N PHE A 93 -3.66 5.59 -1.52
CA PHE A 93 -3.30 6.35 -2.71
C PHE A 93 -3.23 7.84 -2.40
N SER A 94 -2.26 8.53 -2.98
CA SER A 94 -2.22 9.99 -3.05
C SER A 94 -1.58 10.43 -4.36
N SER A 95 -1.88 11.66 -4.77
CA SER A 95 -1.35 12.27 -5.99
C SER A 95 -0.77 13.66 -5.73
N SER A 96 0.21 14.05 -6.54
CA SER A 96 0.88 15.35 -6.47
C SER A 96 1.09 15.95 -7.85
N ARG A 97 0.72 17.23 -8.03
CA ARG A 97 0.86 17.97 -9.30
C ARG A 97 2.22 18.66 -9.46
N ASP A 98 2.99 18.70 -8.40
CA ASP A 98 4.20 19.52 -8.26
C ASP A 98 5.38 18.69 -7.77
N HIS A 99 5.45 17.44 -8.23
CA HIS A 99 6.54 16.50 -8.01
C HIS A 99 6.78 16.11 -6.54
N GLY A 100 5.70 16.00 -5.76
CA GLY A 100 5.72 15.58 -4.37
C GLY A 100 5.78 16.72 -3.35
N ARG A 101 5.78 17.99 -3.79
CA ARG A 101 5.82 19.16 -2.89
C ARG A 101 4.50 19.34 -2.15
N THR A 102 3.38 19.19 -2.85
CA THR A 102 2.04 19.11 -2.29
C THR A 102 1.38 17.81 -2.69
N ARG A 103 0.34 17.42 -1.96
CA ARG A 103 -0.28 16.11 -2.08
C ARG A 103 -1.76 16.17 -1.74
N THR A 104 -2.54 15.32 -2.38
CA THR A 104 -3.92 15.09 -1.98
C THR A 104 -3.96 14.32 -0.66
N SER A 105 -5.02 14.50 0.12
CA SER A 105 -5.30 13.63 1.26
C SER A 105 -5.33 12.16 0.80
N PRO A 106 -4.76 11.22 1.58
CA PRO A 106 -4.77 9.82 1.21
C PRO A 106 -6.19 9.28 1.10
N VAL A 107 -6.43 8.47 0.08
CA VAL A 107 -7.67 7.71 -0.09
C VAL A 107 -7.34 6.23 -0.08
N VAL A 108 -8.27 5.40 0.40
CA VAL A 108 -8.06 3.96 0.43
C VAL A 108 -8.48 3.34 -0.89
N ILE A 109 -7.65 2.45 -1.41
CA ILE A 109 -7.94 1.58 -2.55
C ILE A 109 -8.24 0.19 -1.99
N ASP A 110 -9.46 -0.28 -2.22
CA ASP A 110 -9.92 -1.55 -1.70
C ASP A 110 -10.95 -2.19 -2.63
N ASP A 111 -11.02 -3.51 -2.60
CA ASP A 111 -12.04 -4.33 -3.25
C ASP A 111 -13.10 -4.85 -2.26
N ASP A 112 -12.98 -4.49 -0.98
CA ASP A 112 -14.00 -4.74 0.04
C ASP A 112 -15.33 -4.07 -0.35
N GLY A 113 -16.19 -4.84 -1.02
CA GLY A 113 -17.57 -4.46 -1.29
C GLY A 113 -18.33 -4.19 0.02
N ALA A 114 -19.34 -3.33 -0.05
CA ALA A 114 -20.23 -3.04 1.08
C ALA A 114 -20.95 -4.33 1.52
N GLY A 115 -20.43 -5.04 2.53
CA GLY A 115 -21.02 -6.28 3.04
C GLY A 115 -20.05 -7.31 3.62
N ARG A 116 -18.72 -7.12 3.51
CA ARG A 116 -17.75 -8.01 4.16
C ARG A 116 -17.77 -7.75 5.68
N SER A 117 -17.97 -8.81 6.48
CA SER A 117 -17.98 -8.73 7.95
C SER A 117 -16.60 -8.33 8.49
N ALA A 118 -16.58 -7.61 9.63
CA ALA A 118 -15.39 -7.18 10.37
C ALA A 118 -14.33 -8.28 10.56
N ASN A 119 -14.78 -9.55 10.63
CA ASN A 119 -13.95 -10.73 10.89
C ASN A 119 -13.38 -11.37 9.60
N GLY A 120 -13.68 -10.78 8.44
CA GLY A 120 -13.31 -11.31 7.12
C GLY A 120 -12.52 -10.33 6.25
N HIS A 121 -12.17 -9.15 6.76
CA HIS A 121 -11.34 -8.20 6.03
C HIS A 121 -9.89 -8.68 5.97
N VAL A 122 -9.34 -8.67 4.76
CA VAL A 122 -8.02 -9.22 4.45
C VAL A 122 -6.97 -8.12 4.41
N ASN A 123 -5.71 -8.48 4.65
CA ASN A 123 -4.61 -7.54 4.43
C ASN A 123 -4.39 -7.38 2.93
N ASN A 124 -4.27 -6.13 2.47
CA ASN A 124 -3.91 -5.78 1.11
C ASN A 124 -2.45 -5.30 1.10
N PHE A 125 -1.61 -5.92 0.28
CA PHE A 125 -0.16 -5.67 0.25
C PHE A 125 0.39 -5.78 -1.16
N MET A 126 1.67 -5.41 -1.31
CA MET A 126 2.41 -5.39 -2.58
C MET A 126 1.66 -4.64 -3.68
N PRO A 127 1.44 -3.32 -3.48
CA PRO A 127 0.77 -2.52 -4.47
C PRO A 127 1.64 -2.37 -5.72
N ALA A 128 0.99 -2.31 -6.87
CA ALA A 128 1.56 -1.87 -8.13
C ALA A 128 0.67 -0.78 -8.74
N ILE A 129 1.28 0.18 -9.42
CA ILE A 129 0.59 1.30 -10.08
C ILE A 129 1.22 1.56 -11.45
N ALA A 130 0.37 1.87 -12.43
CA ALA A 130 0.79 2.25 -13.77
C ALA A 130 -0.15 3.30 -14.37
N VAL A 131 0.38 4.11 -15.29
CA VAL A 131 -0.41 5.05 -16.11
C VAL A 131 -0.32 4.63 -17.56
N ASN A 132 -1.47 4.43 -18.22
CA ASN A 132 -1.48 4.06 -19.65
C ASN A 132 -1.30 5.27 -20.57
N GLY A 133 -1.18 5.03 -21.89
CA GLY A 133 -0.97 6.10 -22.89
C GLY A 133 -2.12 7.10 -23.05
N ARG A 134 -3.24 6.91 -22.32
CA ARG A 134 -4.40 7.82 -22.28
C ARG A 134 -4.53 8.56 -20.95
N GLY A 135 -3.58 8.40 -20.03
CA GLY A 135 -3.60 9.04 -18.70
C GLY A 135 -4.48 8.30 -17.69
N VAL A 136 -4.93 7.08 -17.99
CA VAL A 136 -5.68 6.27 -17.01
C VAL A 136 -4.72 5.61 -16.05
N VAL A 137 -4.98 5.77 -14.76
CA VAL A 137 -4.21 5.17 -13.66
C VAL A 137 -4.82 3.82 -13.29
N GLY A 138 -4.03 2.76 -13.35
CA GLY A 138 -4.39 1.43 -12.85
C GLY A 138 -3.61 1.11 -11.58
N VAL A 139 -4.29 0.53 -10.60
CA VAL A 139 -3.69 0.05 -9.34
C VAL A 139 -4.09 -1.42 -9.15
N SER A 140 -3.13 -2.25 -8.75
CA SER A 140 -3.36 -3.63 -8.33
C SER A 140 -2.66 -3.90 -7.01
N CYS A 141 -3.16 -4.85 -6.23
CA CYS A 141 -2.52 -5.32 -5.02
C CYS A 141 -2.85 -6.80 -4.79
N MET A 142 -2.14 -7.44 -3.88
CA MET A 142 -2.44 -8.80 -3.44
C MET A 142 -3.23 -8.76 -2.14
N THR A 143 -4.19 -9.68 -2.04
CA THR A 143 -4.98 -9.92 -0.84
C THR A 143 -4.54 -11.25 -0.23
N ALA A 144 -4.33 -11.31 1.09
CA ALA A 144 -4.07 -12.57 1.79
C ALA A 144 -5.30 -12.94 2.63
N GLU A 145 -5.90 -14.08 2.28
CA GLU A 145 -6.84 -14.77 3.14
C GLU A 145 -6.09 -15.73 4.06
N MET A 146 -6.54 -15.83 5.32
CA MET A 146 -6.07 -16.92 6.19
C MET A 146 -6.52 -18.25 5.57
N PRO A 147 -5.63 -19.26 5.44
CA PRO A 147 -6.03 -20.57 4.97
C PRO A 147 -7.08 -21.15 5.92
N ARG A 148 -8.24 -21.56 5.39
CA ARG A 148 -9.17 -22.40 6.14
C ARG A 148 -8.57 -23.79 6.25
N ILE A 149 -8.00 -24.14 7.40
CA ILE A 149 -7.62 -25.52 7.69
C ILE A 149 -8.92 -26.31 7.85
N THR A 150 -9.34 -26.99 6.79
CA THR A 150 -10.43 -27.96 6.86
C THR A 150 -9.80 -29.30 7.15
N SER A 151 -9.82 -29.75 8.41
CA SER A 151 -9.42 -31.10 8.75
C SER A 151 -10.51 -32.05 8.24
N ALA A 152 -10.18 -32.88 7.26
CA ALA A 152 -10.97 -34.04 6.89
C ALA A 152 -10.31 -35.26 7.54
N THR A 153 -10.96 -35.83 8.56
CA THR A 153 -10.58 -37.14 9.08
C THR A 153 -11.06 -38.20 8.09
N VAL A 154 -10.15 -39.03 7.60
CA VAL A 154 -10.47 -40.27 6.86
C VAL A 154 -10.69 -41.40 7.85
#